data_AF-A0A927GPE6-F1
#
_entry.id   AF-A0A927GPE6-F1
#
_cell.length_a   1.000
_cell.length_b   1.000
_cell.length_c   1.000
_cell.angle_alpha   90.00
_cell.angle_beta   90.00
_cell.angle_gamma   90.00
#
_symmetry.space_group_name_H-M   'P 1'
#
loop_
_entity.id
_entity.type
_entity.pdbx_description
1 polymer ?
#
loop_
_entity_poly.entity_id
_entity_poly.type
_entity_poly.pdbx_seq_one_letter_code
_entity_poly.pdbx_strand_id
1 'polypeptide(L)'
;MSDPTAVSGQEDEPELTRWVWRAMEPAEREARLLELTGWVDWLLTAHPKLYSKVPKCWHQHEDIIEHLTALFLGWVRTYAGDPAKTSARAEIEWITSLHSLTPHLGSPSCQANGTHQDPPPRPKPDGELLEQWLDDAPEFLTATARHPAQGEVSRMVAAARAAEAAKAQG
;
A
#
# COMPACT_ATOMS: atom_id res chain seq x y z
N MET A 1 -10.94 52.85 -13.75
CA MET A 1 -11.54 52.12 -12.63
C MET A 1 -11.73 50.71 -13.12
N SER A 2 -10.77 49.85 -12.78
CA SER A 2 -10.71 48.47 -13.25
C SER A 2 -11.51 47.59 -12.30
N ASP A 3 -12.52 46.89 -12.82
CA ASP A 3 -13.15 45.78 -12.12
C ASP A 3 -12.31 44.52 -12.36
N PRO A 4 -11.79 43.86 -11.31
CA PRO A 4 -11.04 42.63 -11.46
C PRO A 4 -12.02 41.45 -11.52
N THR A 5 -11.89 40.69 -12.60
CA THR A 5 -12.44 39.36 -12.82
C THR A 5 -12.23 38.48 -11.59
N ALA A 6 -13.33 38.01 -10.99
CA ALA A 6 -13.30 36.94 -10.00
C ALA A 6 -12.88 35.63 -10.69
N VAL A 7 -11.62 35.24 -10.51
CA VAL A 7 -11.16 33.87 -10.72
C VAL A 7 -11.75 33.05 -9.58
N SER A 8 -12.80 32.28 -9.85
CA SER A 8 -13.25 31.21 -8.97
C SER A 8 -12.16 30.15 -8.94
N GLY A 9 -11.40 30.11 -7.85
CA GLY A 9 -10.51 29.00 -7.53
C GLY A 9 -11.35 27.74 -7.36
N GLN A 10 -11.30 26.86 -8.35
CA GLN A 10 -11.66 25.47 -8.15
C GLN A 10 -10.57 24.92 -7.23
N GLU A 11 -10.92 24.73 -5.95
CA GLU A 11 -10.07 24.02 -5.02
C GLU A 11 -9.91 22.60 -5.59
N ASP A 12 -8.68 22.26 -6.00
CA ASP A 12 -8.33 20.91 -6.42
C ASP A 12 -8.61 19.98 -5.23
N GLU A 13 -9.79 19.35 -5.24
CA GLU A 13 -10.10 18.25 -4.36
C GLU A 13 -8.97 17.23 -4.53
N PRO A 14 -8.31 16.79 -3.45
CA PRO A 14 -7.14 15.94 -3.58
C PRO A 14 -7.55 14.71 -4.38
N GLU A 15 -6.97 14.53 -5.57
CA GLU A 15 -7.21 13.35 -6.41
C GLU A 15 -6.86 12.12 -5.57
N LEU A 16 -7.89 11.53 -4.94
CA LEU A 16 -7.75 10.29 -4.20
C LEU A 16 -7.15 9.28 -5.18
N THR A 17 -6.05 8.66 -4.77
CA THR A 17 -5.24 7.77 -5.61
C THR A 17 -6.15 6.91 -6.49
N ARG A 18 -6.03 7.06 -7.81
CA ARG A 18 -6.86 6.49 -8.91
C ARG A 18 -7.20 4.98 -8.89
N TRP A 19 -6.77 4.21 -7.88
CA TRP A 19 -7.01 2.77 -7.76
C TRP A 19 -7.55 2.33 -6.39
N VAL A 20 -8.23 3.21 -5.65
CA VAL A 20 -9.01 2.78 -4.48
C VAL A 20 -10.36 2.21 -4.96
N TRP A 21 -10.44 0.88 -5.14
CA TRP A 21 -11.59 0.19 -5.75
C TRP A 21 -12.94 0.55 -5.12
N ARG A 22 -12.98 0.69 -3.79
CA ARG A 22 -14.20 1.04 -3.02
C ARG A 22 -14.66 2.47 -3.23
N ALA A 23 -13.77 3.37 -3.65
CA ALA A 23 -14.07 4.78 -3.91
C ALA A 23 -14.46 5.03 -5.37
N MET A 24 -14.34 4.04 -6.26
CA MET A 24 -14.74 4.16 -7.67
C MET A 24 -16.24 3.99 -7.85
N GLU A 25 -16.79 4.79 -8.76
CA GLU A 25 -18.13 4.55 -9.33
C GLU A 25 -18.17 3.20 -10.07
N PRO A 26 -19.33 2.51 -10.12
CA PRO A 26 -19.43 1.18 -10.70
C PRO A 26 -18.90 1.06 -12.14
N ALA A 27 -19.17 2.06 -12.99
CA ALA A 27 -18.71 2.07 -14.38
C ALA A 27 -17.19 2.25 -14.51
N GLU A 28 -16.58 3.08 -13.65
CA GLU A 28 -15.13 3.21 -13.60
C GLU A 28 -14.50 1.90 -13.11
N ARG A 29 -15.09 1.30 -12.07
CA ARG A 29 -14.64 0.03 -11.51
C ARG A 29 -14.61 -1.07 -12.57
N GLU A 30 -15.67 -1.18 -13.38
CA GLU A 30 -15.73 -2.13 -14.48
C GLU A 30 -14.62 -1.88 -15.52
N ALA A 31 -14.44 -0.63 -15.96
CA ALA A 31 -13.41 -0.27 -16.93
C ALA A 31 -12.00 -0.61 -16.42
N ARG A 32 -11.72 -0.33 -15.14
CA ARG A 32 -10.43 -0.64 -14.49
C ARG A 32 -10.21 -2.13 -14.33
N LEU A 33 -11.26 -2.90 -14.04
CA LEU A 33 -11.16 -4.36 -13.94
C LEU A 33 -10.87 -5.01 -15.30
N LEU A 34 -11.44 -4.48 -16.39
CA LEU A 34 -11.12 -4.91 -17.76
C LEU A 34 -9.68 -4.58 -18.14
N GLU A 35 -9.20 -3.37 -17.82
CA GLU A 35 -7.81 -2.97 -18.00
C GLU A 35 -6.86 -3.92 -17.25
N LEU A 36 -7.14 -4.18 -15.97
CA LEU A 36 -6.37 -5.10 -15.15
C LEU A 36 -6.40 -6.52 -15.73
N THR A 37 -7.54 -6.98 -16.23
CA THR A 37 -7.68 -8.32 -16.84
C THR A 37 -6.74 -8.49 -18.04
N GLY A 38 -6.70 -7.52 -18.95
CA GLY A 38 -5.78 -7.58 -20.09
C GLY A 38 -4.31 -7.66 -19.67
N TRP A 39 -3.94 -6.96 -18.60
CA TRP A 39 -2.59 -7.06 -18.03
C TRP A 39 -2.33 -8.40 -17.33
N VAL A 40 -3.30 -8.95 -16.59
CA VAL A 40 -3.18 -10.27 -15.96
C VAL A 40 -2.99 -11.37 -16.99
N ASP A 41 -3.68 -11.30 -18.13
CA ASP A 41 -3.49 -12.25 -19.23
C ASP A 41 -2.06 -12.21 -19.78
N TRP A 42 -1.50 -11.01 -19.96
CA TRP A 42 -0.09 -10.84 -20.30
C TRP A 42 0.81 -11.41 -19.19
N LEU A 43 0.54 -11.12 -17.92
CA LEU A 43 1.34 -11.57 -16.78
C LEU A 43 1.43 -13.10 -16.75
N LEU A 44 0.30 -13.80 -16.91
CA LEU A 44 0.26 -15.26 -16.93
C LEU A 44 0.99 -15.84 -18.14
N THR A 45 0.91 -15.17 -19.29
CA THR A 45 1.64 -15.57 -20.50
C THR A 45 3.16 -15.39 -20.35
N ALA A 46 3.59 -14.26 -19.77
CA ALA A 46 5.00 -13.92 -19.55
C ALA A 46 5.62 -14.71 -18.38
N HIS A 47 4.82 -15.10 -17.38
CA HIS A 47 5.25 -15.84 -16.20
C HIS A 47 4.44 -17.13 -16.03
N PRO A 48 4.70 -18.19 -16.82
CA PRO A 48 3.86 -19.39 -16.84
C PRO A 48 3.75 -20.13 -15.50
N LYS A 49 4.71 -19.94 -14.59
CA LYS A 49 4.66 -20.49 -13.22
C LYS A 49 3.48 -19.95 -12.40
N LEU A 50 2.90 -18.83 -12.79
CA LEU A 50 1.75 -18.22 -12.12
C LEU A 50 0.41 -18.82 -12.55
N TYR A 51 0.32 -19.54 -13.67
CA TYR A 51 -0.94 -20.16 -14.11
C TYR A 51 -1.59 -21.08 -13.07
N SER A 52 -0.77 -21.78 -12.29
CA SER A 52 -1.26 -22.65 -11.21
C SER A 52 -1.47 -21.90 -9.89
N LYS A 53 -1.10 -20.63 -9.83
CA LYS A 53 -1.13 -19.80 -8.61
C LYS A 53 -2.25 -18.78 -8.62
N VAL A 54 -2.67 -18.30 -9.79
CA VAL A 54 -3.80 -17.38 -9.92
C VAL A 54 -5.05 -18.19 -10.32
N PRO A 55 -6.12 -18.19 -9.52
CA PRO A 55 -7.35 -18.91 -9.87
C PRO A 55 -8.05 -18.26 -11.06
N LYS A 56 -8.76 -19.05 -11.88
CA LYS A 56 -9.57 -18.51 -13.00
C LYS A 56 -10.64 -17.53 -12.53
N CYS A 57 -11.11 -17.66 -11.29
CA CYS A 57 -12.09 -16.77 -10.67
C CYS A 57 -11.46 -15.58 -9.94
N TRP A 58 -10.17 -15.24 -10.13
CA TRP A 58 -9.47 -14.17 -9.38
C TRP A 58 -10.25 -12.85 -9.27
N HIS A 59 -10.95 -12.44 -10.32
CA HIS A 59 -11.82 -11.25 -10.35
C HIS A 59 -13.03 -11.28 -9.38
N GLN A 60 -13.27 -12.41 -8.69
CA GLN A 60 -14.29 -12.56 -7.65
C GLN A 60 -13.68 -12.46 -6.24
N HIS A 61 -12.37 -12.27 -6.14
CA HIS A 61 -11.62 -12.18 -4.89
C HIS A 61 -11.02 -10.79 -4.75
N GLU A 62 -11.65 -9.94 -3.92
CA GLU A 62 -11.23 -8.55 -3.71
C GLU A 62 -9.78 -8.44 -3.23
N ASP A 63 -9.34 -9.33 -2.34
CA ASP A 63 -7.95 -9.39 -1.88
C ASP A 63 -6.98 -9.70 -3.02
N ILE A 64 -7.32 -10.64 -3.91
CA ILE A 64 -6.49 -10.93 -5.08
C ILE A 64 -6.46 -9.74 -6.05
N ILE A 65 -7.59 -9.06 -6.26
CA ILE A 65 -7.68 -7.83 -7.08
C ILE A 65 -6.72 -6.76 -6.54
N GLU A 66 -6.69 -6.52 -5.23
CA GLU A 66 -5.79 -5.53 -4.61
C GLU A 66 -4.31 -5.86 -4.84
N HIS A 67 -3.90 -7.13 -4.64
CA HIS A 67 -2.52 -7.55 -4.89
C HIS A 67 -2.12 -7.44 -6.37
N LEU A 68 -3.00 -7.85 -7.29
CA LEU A 68 -2.76 -7.73 -8.73
C LEU A 68 -2.72 -6.26 -9.15
N THR A 69 -3.54 -5.40 -8.56
CA THR A 69 -3.53 -3.95 -8.78
C THR A 69 -2.20 -3.34 -8.35
N ALA A 70 -1.68 -3.71 -7.18
CA ALA A 70 -0.38 -3.24 -6.71
C ALA A 70 0.75 -3.64 -7.67
N LEU A 71 0.74 -4.88 -8.15
CA LEU A 71 1.70 -5.37 -9.14
C LEU A 71 1.56 -4.66 -10.49
N PHE A 72 0.34 -4.43 -10.96
CA PHE A 72 0.06 -3.68 -12.19
C PHE A 72 0.58 -2.25 -12.10
N LEU A 73 0.28 -1.53 -11.01
CA LEU A 73 0.75 -0.17 -10.82
C LEU A 73 2.28 -0.09 -10.69
N GLY A 74 2.90 -1.07 -10.02
CA GLY A 74 4.35 -1.22 -10.00
C GLY A 74 4.90 -1.42 -11.41
N TRP A 75 4.30 -2.31 -12.20
CA TRP A 75 4.70 -2.58 -13.58
C TRP A 75 4.59 -1.32 -14.46
N VAL A 76 3.47 -0.59 -14.37
CA VAL A 76 3.27 0.65 -15.12
C VAL A 76 4.33 1.68 -14.76
N ARG A 77 4.64 1.87 -13.47
CA ARG A 77 5.69 2.81 -13.04
C ARG A 77 7.08 2.39 -13.55
N THR A 78 7.37 1.10 -13.54
CA THR A 78 8.66 0.56 -13.97
C THR A 78 8.85 0.62 -15.48
N TYR A 79 7.84 0.21 -16.28
CA TYR A 79 8.00 -0.01 -17.72
C TYR A 79 7.33 1.04 -18.62
N ALA A 80 6.37 1.79 -18.10
CA ALA A 80 5.66 2.84 -18.85
C ALA A 80 5.79 4.23 -18.20
N GLY A 81 6.41 4.32 -17.02
CA GLY A 81 6.65 5.55 -16.31
C GLY A 81 7.82 6.35 -16.87
N ASP A 82 7.98 7.58 -16.38
CA ASP A 82 9.14 8.42 -16.67
C ASP A 82 10.41 7.80 -16.04
N PRO A 83 11.40 7.37 -16.83
CA PRO A 83 12.62 6.75 -16.30
C PRO A 83 13.39 7.67 -15.34
N ALA A 84 13.25 9.00 -15.46
CA ALA A 84 13.91 9.94 -14.56
C ALA A 84 13.30 9.96 -13.14
N LYS A 85 12.10 9.39 -12.97
CA LYS A 85 11.36 9.34 -11.69
C LYS A 85 11.42 7.96 -11.02
N THR A 86 12.19 7.04 -11.59
CA THR A 86 12.19 5.63 -11.20
C THR A 86 13.58 5.21 -10.70
N SER A 87 13.63 4.27 -9.74
CA SER A 87 14.88 3.69 -9.25
C SER A 87 15.67 3.04 -10.39
N ALA A 88 17.01 3.13 -10.35
CA ALA A 88 17.89 2.43 -11.28
C ALA A 88 17.80 0.89 -11.17
N ARG A 89 17.03 0.36 -10.21
CA ARG A 89 16.79 -1.07 -9.99
C ARG A 89 15.31 -1.46 -10.12
N ALA A 90 14.46 -0.58 -10.65
CA ALA A 90 13.02 -0.76 -10.59
C ALA A 90 12.50 -2.04 -11.26
N GLU A 91 13.16 -2.54 -12.30
CA GLU A 91 12.82 -3.80 -12.95
C GLU A 91 13.06 -4.99 -12.01
N ILE A 92 14.21 -5.01 -11.34
CA ILE A 92 14.54 -6.05 -10.36
C ILE A 92 13.61 -5.95 -9.16
N GLU A 93 13.38 -4.75 -8.64
CA GLU A 93 12.47 -4.50 -7.51
C GLU A 93 11.04 -4.95 -7.83
N TRP A 94 10.56 -4.72 -9.05
CA TRP A 94 9.26 -5.19 -9.51
C TRP A 94 9.20 -6.73 -9.58
N ILE A 95 10.20 -7.38 -10.17
CA ILE A 95 10.26 -8.86 -10.22
C ILE A 95 10.34 -9.46 -8.82
N THR A 96 11.11 -8.86 -7.91
CA THR A 96 11.16 -9.27 -6.50
C THR A 96 9.78 -9.16 -5.86
N SER A 97 9.09 -8.04 -6.07
CA SER A 97 7.73 -7.82 -5.55
C SER A 97 6.74 -8.85 -6.10
N LEU A 98 6.82 -9.20 -7.39
CA LEU A 98 6.02 -10.26 -8.01
C LEU A 98 6.22 -11.60 -7.30
N HIS A 99 7.46 -12.01 -7.06
CA HIS A 99 7.74 -13.26 -6.36
C HIS A 99 7.28 -13.24 -4.90
N SER A 100 7.47 -12.12 -4.20
CA SER A 100 7.01 -11.94 -2.82
C SER A 100 5.49 -11.98 -2.68
N LEU A 101 4.76 -11.45 -3.67
CA LEU A 101 3.30 -11.44 -3.66
C LEU A 101 2.66 -12.72 -4.20
N THR A 102 3.40 -13.56 -4.93
CA THR A 102 2.90 -14.81 -5.52
C THR A 102 2.11 -15.71 -4.54
N PRO A 103 2.52 -15.91 -3.27
CA PRO A 103 1.76 -16.69 -2.30
C PRO A 103 0.35 -16.14 -2.00
N HIS A 104 0.13 -14.84 -2.22
CA HIS A 104 -1.12 -14.13 -1.95
C HIS A 104 -2.05 -14.02 -3.17
N LEU A 105 -1.61 -14.49 -4.34
CA LEU A 105 -2.42 -14.46 -5.56
C LEU A 105 -3.35 -15.67 -5.71
N GLY A 106 -3.34 -16.58 -4.74
CA GLY A 106 -4.07 -17.84 -4.77
C GLY A 106 -5.27 -17.86 -3.82
N SER A 107 -6.27 -18.65 -4.19
CA SER A 107 -7.38 -19.03 -3.32
C SER A 107 -7.42 -20.57 -3.27
N PRO A 108 -6.89 -21.20 -2.20
CA PRO A 108 -6.77 -22.66 -2.14
C PRO A 108 -8.11 -23.40 -2.32
N SER A 109 -9.20 -22.84 -1.78
CA SER A 109 -10.55 -23.40 -1.92
C SER A 109 -11.03 -23.44 -3.38
N CYS A 110 -10.74 -22.39 -4.15
CA CYS A 110 -11.14 -22.29 -5.55
C CYS A 110 -10.22 -23.09 -6.48
N GLN A 111 -8.94 -23.22 -6.14
CA GLN A 111 -7.96 -23.98 -6.91
C GLN A 111 -8.14 -25.49 -6.78
N ALA A 112 -8.50 -25.98 -5.59
CA ALA A 112 -8.67 -27.42 -5.35
C ALA A 112 -9.92 -27.99 -6.04
N ASN A 113 -11.01 -27.22 -6.08
CA ASN A 113 -12.32 -27.71 -6.51
C ASN A 113 -12.72 -27.28 -7.93
N GLY A 114 -11.91 -26.42 -8.58
CA GLY A 114 -12.20 -25.86 -9.91
C GLY A 114 -13.47 -25.01 -9.98
N THR A 115 -14.06 -24.69 -8.82
CA THR A 115 -15.30 -23.94 -8.66
C THR A 115 -15.06 -22.80 -7.68
N HIS A 116 -15.61 -21.62 -7.98
CA HIS A 116 -15.52 -20.47 -7.09
C HIS A 116 -16.18 -20.79 -5.75
N GLN A 117 -15.56 -20.29 -4.68
CA GLN A 117 -16.08 -20.37 -3.31
C GLN A 117 -15.91 -18.98 -2.70
N ASP A 118 -17.01 -18.39 -2.27
CA ASP A 118 -16.94 -17.12 -1.56
C ASP A 118 -16.14 -17.30 -0.27
N PRO A 119 -15.25 -16.35 0.06
CA PRO A 119 -14.56 -16.38 1.33
C PRO A 119 -15.59 -16.34 2.46
N PRO A 120 -15.37 -17.08 3.56
CA PRO A 120 -16.24 -16.98 4.72
C PRO A 120 -16.31 -15.50 5.17
N PRO A 121 -17.48 -15.02 5.61
CA PRO A 121 -17.62 -13.65 6.06
C PRO A 121 -16.57 -13.37 7.15
N ARG A 122 -15.72 -12.37 6.91
CA ARG A 122 -14.74 -11.94 7.90
C ARG A 122 -15.51 -11.41 9.11
N PRO A 123 -15.21 -11.88 10.33
CA PRO A 123 -15.76 -11.24 11.52
C PRO A 123 -15.32 -9.77 11.48
N LYS A 124 -16.28 -8.86 11.67
CA LYS A 124 -15.93 -7.44 11.85
C LYS A 124 -15.05 -7.34 13.10
N PRO A 125 -13.99 -6.51 13.10
CA PRO A 125 -13.32 -6.16 14.35
C PRO A 125 -14.39 -5.71 15.33
N ASP A 126 -14.33 -6.24 16.54
CA ASP A 126 -15.28 -5.87 17.58
C ASP A 126 -14.99 -4.42 17.99
N GLY A 127 -15.81 -3.50 17.46
CA GLY A 127 -15.70 -2.08 17.75
C GLY A 127 -15.90 -1.80 19.23
N GLU A 128 -16.72 -2.61 19.91
CA GLU A 128 -16.99 -2.48 21.34
C GLU A 128 -15.74 -2.80 22.17
N LEU A 129 -14.89 -3.73 21.72
CA LEU A 129 -13.60 -3.99 22.39
C LEU A 129 -12.64 -2.81 22.30
N LEU A 130 -12.63 -2.09 21.18
CA LEU A 130 -11.80 -0.89 21.04
C LEU A 130 -12.35 0.24 21.91
N GLU A 131 -13.67 0.48 21.85
CA GLU A 131 -14.33 1.50 22.66
C GLU A 131 -14.11 1.24 24.16
N GLN A 132 -14.32 0.00 24.61
CA GLN A 132 -14.05 -0.39 26.00
C GLN A 132 -12.58 -0.19 26.37
N TRP A 133 -11.64 -0.62 25.52
CA TRP A 133 -10.21 -0.44 25.78
C TRP A 133 -9.82 1.04 25.84
N LEU A 134 -10.47 1.92 25.08
CA LEU A 134 -10.27 3.37 25.14
C LEU A 134 -10.86 3.97 26.43
N ASP A 135 -12.05 3.55 26.81
CA ASP A 135 -12.74 3.98 28.04
C ASP A 135 -11.96 3.60 29.30
N ASP A 136 -11.24 2.47 29.26
CA ASP A 136 -10.35 2.01 30.34
C ASP A 136 -9.09 2.89 30.51
N ALA A 137 -8.90 3.91 29.65
CA ALA A 137 -7.80 4.87 29.69
C ALA A 137 -6.42 4.22 29.89
N PRO A 138 -6.02 3.31 28.96
CA PRO A 138 -4.92 2.39 29.15
C PRO A 138 -3.62 3.18 29.31
N GLU A 139 -2.70 2.67 30.12
CA GLU A 139 -1.39 3.31 30.34
C GLU A 139 -0.69 3.66 29.03
N PHE A 140 -0.88 2.84 27.98
CA PHE A 140 -0.39 3.12 26.64
C PHE A 140 -0.76 4.51 26.10
N LEU A 141 -1.97 5.01 26.40
CA LEU A 141 -2.46 6.32 25.94
C LEU A 141 -2.23 7.44 26.97
N THR A 142 -2.08 7.11 28.25
CA THR A 142 -2.01 8.09 29.34
C THR A 142 -0.61 8.30 29.91
N ALA A 143 0.30 7.35 29.72
CA ALA A 143 1.69 7.47 30.16
C ALA A 143 2.39 8.65 29.47
N THR A 144 3.23 9.33 30.23
CA THR A 144 4.08 10.40 29.67
C THR A 144 5.07 9.81 28.67
N ALA A 145 5.08 10.37 27.46
CA ALA A 145 5.97 9.91 26.40
C ALA A 145 7.43 9.93 26.84
N ARG A 146 8.09 8.76 26.82
CA ARG A 146 9.49 8.61 27.17
C ARG A 146 10.19 7.73 26.14
N HIS A 147 11.29 8.22 25.56
CA HIS A 147 12.10 7.40 24.69
C HIS A 147 12.80 6.30 25.52
N PRO A 148 12.71 5.01 25.14
CA PRO A 148 13.29 3.93 25.93
C PRO A 148 14.81 4.07 26.11
N ALA A 149 15.50 4.70 25.15
CA ALA A 149 16.92 5.02 25.23
C ALA A 149 17.25 6.47 25.64
N GLN A 150 16.34 7.21 26.26
CA GLN A 150 16.55 8.64 26.60
C GLN A 150 17.86 8.88 27.39
N GLY A 151 18.18 7.98 28.32
CA GLY A 151 19.45 8.05 29.07
C GLY A 151 20.67 7.91 28.16
N GLU A 152 20.62 7.00 27.18
CA GLU A 152 21.72 6.81 26.23
C GLU A 152 21.89 8.00 25.30
N VAL A 153 20.80 8.51 24.74
CA VAL A 153 20.84 9.72 23.91
C VAL A 153 21.41 10.90 24.70
N SER A 154 21.00 11.05 25.96
CA SER A 154 21.52 12.11 26.83
C SER A 154 23.03 11.97 27.08
N ARG A 155 23.52 10.74 27.28
CA ARG A 155 24.96 10.46 27.41
C ARG A 155 25.72 10.80 26.13
N MET A 156 25.22 10.40 24.97
CA MET A 156 25.85 10.67 23.68
C MET A 156 25.94 12.18 23.39
N VAL A 157 24.86 12.92 23.65
CA VAL A 157 24.84 14.38 23.47
C VAL A 157 25.82 15.08 24.43
N ALA A 158 25.87 14.65 25.69
CA ALA A 158 26.82 15.20 26.66
C ALA A 158 28.28 14.94 26.23
N ALA A 159 28.58 13.73 25.77
CA ALA A 159 29.91 13.37 25.27
C ALA A 159 30.30 14.20 24.03
N ALA A 160 29.38 14.41 23.09
CA ALA A 160 29.62 15.24 21.91
C ALA A 160 29.94 16.70 22.28
N ARG A 161 29.15 17.30 23.19
CA ARG A 161 29.39 18.68 23.67
C ARG A 161 30.73 18.84 24.39
N ALA A 162 31.11 17.84 25.20
CA ALA A 162 32.40 17.85 25.88
C ALA A 162 33.58 17.78 24.88
N ALA A 163 33.44 16.97 23.83
CA ALA A 163 34.46 16.87 22.77
C ALA A 163 34.60 18.19 21.98
N GLU A 164 33.49 18.86 21.65
CA GLU A 164 33.51 20.17 20.98
C GLU A 164 34.16 21.26 21.86
N ALA A 165 33.83 21.31 23.15
CA ALA A 165 34.40 22.27 24.08
C ALA A 165 35.92 22.07 24.25
N ALA A 166 36.39 20.83 24.29
CA ALA A 166 37.81 20.50 24.35
C ALA A 166 38.55 20.96 23.08
N LYS A 167 37.94 20.81 21.90
CA LYS A 167 38.51 21.27 20.62
C LYS A 167 38.60 22.80 20.53
N ALA A 168 37.69 23.55 21.17
CA ALA A 168 37.71 25.01 21.15
C ALA A 168 38.75 25.65 22.10
N GLN A 169 39.35 24.87 22.99
CA GLN A 169 40.31 25.34 24.00
C GLN A 169 41.77 24.98 23.68
N GLY A 170 42.01 24.18 22.64
CA GLY A 170 43.34 23.83 22.13
C GLY A 170 43.59 24.44 20.77
#